data_AF-A0A5C5PVA0-F1
#
_entry.id   AF-A0A5C5PVA0-F1
#
_cell.length_a   1.000
_cell.length_b   1.000
_cell.length_c   1.000
_cell.angle_alpha   90.00
_cell.angle_beta   90.00
_cell.angle_gamma   90.00
#
_symmetry.space_group_name_H-M   'P 1'
#
loop_
_entity.id
_entity.type
_entity.pdbx_description
1 polymer ?
#
loop_
_entity_poly.entity_id
_entity_poly.type
_entity_poly.pdbx_seq_one_letter_code
_entity_poly.pdbx_strand_id
1 'polypeptide(L)' 'MQDCSISSDILRQVCCLRHRLKLTQKELAKQLGISSRTLQDWEQGRRQPRGPGRALLLQWVDRQSAHSC' A
#
# COMPACT_ATOMS: atom_id res chain seq x y z
N MET A 1 18.91 0.88 -13.71
CA MET A 1 19.00 0.78 -12.25
C MET A 1 18.06 1.81 -11.60
N GLN A 2 16.76 1.52 -11.58
CA GLN A 2 15.72 2.33 -10.92
C GLN A 2 14.80 1.31 -10.24
N ASP A 3 15.00 1.02 -8.94
CA ASP A 3 14.15 0.03 -8.23
C ASP A 3 14.11 0.25 -6.71
N CYS A 4 15.20 0.69 -6.08
CA CYS A 4 15.26 0.63 -4.61
C CYS A 4 14.57 1.80 -3.87
N SER A 5 14.52 3.02 -4.42
CA SER A 5 13.95 4.16 -3.68
C SER A 5 12.42 4.23 -3.75
N ILE A 6 11.79 3.79 -4.84
CA ILE A 6 10.37 4.11 -5.04
C ILE A 6 9.43 3.19 -4.23
N SER A 7 9.94 2.09 -3.67
CA SER A 7 9.12 1.15 -2.89
C SER A 7 8.86 1.66 -1.47
N SER A 8 9.80 2.40 -0.86
CA SER A 8 9.65 2.97 0.49
C SER A 8 8.64 4.13 0.53
N ASP A 9 8.61 5.00 -0.49
CA ASP A 9 7.75 6.18 -0.49
C ASP A 9 6.26 5.83 -0.61
N ILE A 10 5.92 4.83 -1.42
CA ILE A 10 4.53 4.37 -1.58
C ILE A 10 4.03 3.73 -0.28
N LEU A 11 4.84 2.87 0.35
CA LEU A 11 4.45 2.24 1.62
C LEU A 11 4.22 3.27 2.72
N ARG A 12 5.02 4.35 2.76
CA ARG A 12 4.80 5.47 3.67
C ARG A 12 3.45 6.15 3.43
N GLN A 13 3.09 6.42 2.18
CA GLN A 13 1.79 7.00 1.82
C GLN A 13 0.63 6.09 2.23
N VAL A 14 0.77 4.78 1.97
CA VAL A 14 -0.23 3.77 2.35
C VAL A 14 -0.43 3.75 3.87
N CYS A 15 0.64 3.76 4.67
CA CYS A 15 0.54 3.85 6.13
C CYS A 15 -0.15 5.14 6.61
N CYS A 16 0.20 6.29 6.02
CA CYS A 16 -0.44 7.57 6.36
C CYS A 16 -1.94 7.57 6.03
N LEU A 17 -2.32 7.12 4.84
CA LEU A 17 -3.72 7.02 4.42
C LEU A 17 -4.49 6.00 5.26
N ARG A 18 -3.89 4.86 5.58
CA ARG A 18 -4.48 3.84 6.45
C ARG A 18 -4.84 4.40 7.82
N HIS A 19 -3.97 5.22 8.42
CA HIS A 19 -4.26 5.90 9.69
C HIS A 19 -5.37 6.95 9.54
N ARG A 20 -5.33 7.77 8.48
CA ARG A 20 -6.36 8.79 8.23
C ARG A 20 -7.75 8.18 8.05
N LEU A 21 -7.82 7.09 7.29
CA LEU A 21 -9.06 6.35 7.00
C LEU A 21 -9.46 5.38 8.13
N LYS A 22 -8.66 5.27 9.20
CA LYS A 22 -8.85 4.32 10.31
C LYS A 22 -9.05 2.87 9.83
N LEU A 23 -8.37 2.49 8.75
CA LEU A 23 -8.46 1.16 8.18
C LEU A 23 -7.51 0.18 8.89
N THR A 24 -7.99 -1.03 9.14
CA THR A 24 -7.12 -2.12 9.62
C THR A 24 -6.32 -2.72 8.45
N GLN A 25 -5.21 -3.41 8.75
CA GLN A 25 -4.44 -4.12 7.71
C GLN A 25 -5.31 -5.14 6.94
N LYS A 26 -6.28 -5.78 7.61
CA LYS A 26 -7.19 -6.72 6.96
C LYS A 26 -8.14 -6.02 5.99
N GLU A 27 -8.67 -4.86 6.37
CA GLU A 27 -9.56 -4.09 5.50
C GLU A 27 -8.82 -3.51 4.30
N LEU A 28 -7.60 -2.99 4.50
CA LEU A 28 -6.74 -2.56 3.40
C LEU A 28 -6.42 -3.72 2.45
N ALA A 29 -6.04 -4.88 3.00
CA ALA A 29 -5.72 -6.06 2.21
C ALA A 29 -6.93 -6.54 1.39
N LYS A 30 -8.14 -6.53 1.98
CA LYS A 30 -9.38 -6.81 1.25
C LYS A 30 -9.62 -5.81 0.10
N GLN A 31 -9.45 -4.51 0.33
CA GLN A 31 -9.61 -3.50 -0.71
C GLN A 31 -8.59 -3.64 -1.86
N LEU A 32 -7.39 -4.11 -1.54
CA LEU A 32 -6.34 -4.38 -2.51
C LEU A 32 -6.47 -5.77 -3.18
N GLY A 33 -7.38 -6.63 -2.70
CA GLY A 33 -7.51 -8.01 -3.19
C GLY A 33 -6.31 -8.91 -2.86
N ILE A 34 -5.54 -8.58 -1.82
CA ILE A 34 -4.36 -9.35 -1.39
C ILE A 34 -4.56 -9.92 0.01
N SER A 35 -3.72 -10.88 0.39
CA SER A 35 -3.72 -11.40 1.76
C SER A 35 -3.14 -10.37 2.74
N SER A 36 -3.72 -10.29 3.95
CA SER A 36 -3.17 -9.44 5.03
C SER A 36 -1.73 -9.77 5.38
N ARG A 37 -1.33 -11.04 5.17
CA ARG A 37 0.07 -11.48 5.32
C ARG A 37 1.00 -10.83 4.29
N THR A 38 0.58 -10.74 3.03
CA THR A 38 1.34 -10.08 1.96
C THR A 38 1.53 -8.60 2.25
N LEU A 39 0.48 -7.92 2.72
CA LEU A 39 0.56 -6.53 3.14
C LEU A 39 1.52 -6.36 4.33
N GLN A 40 1.45 -7.24 5.32
CA GLN A 40 2.38 -7.22 6.46
C GLN A 40 3.83 -7.44 6.02
N ASP A 41 4.09 -8.38 5.10
CA ASP A 41 5.45 -8.61 4.59
C ASP A 41 5.97 -7.38 3.82
N TRP A 42 5.09 -6.60 3.19
CA TRP A 42 5.45 -5.32 2.56
C TRP A 42 5.74 -4.23 3.59
N GLU A 43 4.86 -4.03 4.57
CA GLU A 43 5.04 -3.04 5.63
C GLU A 43 6.29 -3.31 6.50
N GLN A 44 6.63 -4.59 6.72
CA GLN A 44 7.81 -5.01 7.48
C GLN A 44 9.09 -5.04 6.64
N GLY A 45 9.02 -4.74 5.34
CA GLY A 45 10.17 -4.77 4.43
C GLY A 45 10.71 -6.17 4.12
N ARG A 46 10.01 -7.24 4.53
CA ARG A 46 10.37 -8.62 4.19
C ARG A 46 10.18 -8.92 2.70
N ARG A 47 9.23 -8.23 2.06
CA ARG A 47 9.03 -8.26 0.60
C ARG A 47 8.81 -6.86 0.08
N GLN A 48 9.36 -6.57 -1.08
CA GLN A 48 9.06 -5.32 -1.80
C GLN A 48 7.93 -5.58 -2.80
N PRO A 49 6.91 -4.70 -2.88
CA PRO A 49 5.88 -4.80 -3.89
C PRO A 49 6.52 -4.60 -5.28
N ARG A 50 6.48 -5.63 -6.12
CA ARG A 50 7.01 -5.60 -7.50
C ARG A 50 5.89 -5.86 -8.50
N GLY A 51 6.04 -5.31 -9.71
CA GLY A 51 5.09 -5.46 -10.81
C GLY A 51 3.65 -5.11 -10.39
N PRO A 52 2.69 -6.06 -10.47
CA PRO A 52 1.29 -5.80 -10.18
C PRO A 52 1.03 -5.34 -8.74
N GLY A 53 1.80 -5.81 -7.76
CA GLY A 53 1.63 -5.40 -6.36
C GLY A 53 1.87 -3.90 -6.14
N ARG A 54 2.83 -3.32 -6.88
CA ARG A 54 3.13 -1.89 -6.83
C ARG A 54 2.05 -1.06 -7.50
N ALA A 55 1.55 -1.51 -8.65
CA ALA A 55 0.47 -0.85 -9.37
C ALA A 55 -0.82 -0.79 -8.53
N LEU A 56 -1.15 -1.87 -7.81
CA LEU A 56 -2.29 -1.91 -6.91
C LEU A 56 -2.19 -0.87 -5.78
N LEU A 57 -1.03 -0.75 -5.15
CA LEU A 57 -0.80 0.25 -4.11
C LEU A 57 -0.92 1.67 -4.66
N LEU A 58 -0.37 1.94 -5.84
CA LEU A 58 -0.48 3.25 -6.50
C LEU A 58 -1.93 3.61 -6.81
N GLN A 59 -2.68 2.70 -7.45
CA GLN A 59 -4.10 2.93 -7.78
C GLN A 59 -4.95 3.12 -6.54
N TRP A 60 -4.66 2.38 -5.46
CA TRP A 60 -5.37 2.54 -4.21
C TRP A 60 -5.07 3.89 -3.56
N VAL A 61 -3.81 4.31 -3.50
CA VAL A 61 -3.42 5.63 -2.99
C VAL A 61 -4.12 6.73 -3.78
N ASP A 62 -4.05 6.67 -5.11
CA ASP A 62 -4.68 7.62 -6.03
C ASP A 62 -6.19 7.76 -5.77
N ARG A 63 -6.90 6.62 -5.68
CA ARG A 63 -8.34 6.57 -5.37
C ARG A 63 -8.69 7.22 -4.02
N GLN A 64 -7.86 7.02 -2.99
CA GLN A 64 -8.15 7.54 -1.65
C GLN A 64 -7.87 9.04 -1.51
N SER A 65 -6.99 9.62 -2.35
CA SER A 65 -6.80 11.07 -2.43
C SER A 65 -8.08 11.83 -2.81
N ALA A 66 -9.00 11.17 -3.52
CA ALA A 66 -10.28 11.74 -3.93
C ALA A 66 -11.35 11.73 -2.83
N HIS A 67 -11.20 10.91 -1.78
CA HIS A 67 -12.17 10.80 -0.67
C HIS A 67 -12.02 11.90 0.41
N SER A 68 -11.28 12.97 0.13
CA SER A 68 -11.11 14.14 1.04
C SER A 68 -11.71 15.44 0.49
N CYS A 69 -12.64 15.36 -0.47
CA CYS A 69 -13.55 16.47 -0.78
C CYS A 69 -14.90 16.26 -0.08
#